data_AF-A0AAD9Q3S0-F1
#
_entry.id   AF-A0AAD9Q3S0-F1
#
_cell.length_a   1.000
_cell.length_b   1.000
_cell.length_c   1.000
_cell.angle_alpha   90.00
_cell.angle_beta   90.00
_cell.angle_gamma   90.00
#
_symmetry.space_group_name_H-M   'P 1'
#
loop_
_entity.id
_entity.type
_entity.pdbx_description
1 polymer ?
#
loop_
_entity_poly.entity_id
_entity_poly.type
_entity_poly.pdbx_seq_one_letter_code
_entity_poly.pdbx_strand_id
1 'polypeptide(L)'
;MIMKDGRLSIKRGYSLPINVTPNITSEELLEKAVEKQSRFHKDVVQSNMKAFYQLLYADKNKVNTLPGSDEPFTLKRYKEEIDKPYSRITFYLCSSSDYFDSVFGYFDLDSDSDEPSEKTPEFPPIQSNSNGNNNSVENQAQTNFVQSSRTSPSPNQEQREHRMAWSVVQEQSDLFEKDLLCPVFETKPVTSLTTEASVQNKEELQERLMSCPICFSLHPVEQIEEHADNCSMWLLDDTNDQCDIPDPSPTLSCNAEPATAQALTGYEQKKVLREQIAALSVQLLSTDVKRITIRRKFLWQDFKSAMSTKIQPKSTLKVVFLGEPAVDDGGSRRELFSELLMIVSEKFFKNGKPVNSTVALAAGDFKTCGAVMGMSLLQGGPAPNFLAADVASYLVGDPLRPVDNQDPVLRRAAEALSSATTDEQVRTTLTSDVVLDVLESIRYTGIPQKETLAEVRPIIQSICMKDQLCQYLPQLVQMESGLDDCGILNHIRRNTQIWKPVFASENFFTITADEFQDNMTVNFSESQIRKDAEITTFKFFSDVLTSIDAGGIEDVSLMDLIKWMTGASQIPPLGFPKKFTVEFVHGCTAGCCC
;
A
#
# COMPACT_ATOMS: atom_id res chain seq x y z
N MET A 1 -20.44 9.94 14.63
CA MET A 1 -20.56 10.82 13.45
C MET A 1 -20.40 9.94 12.24
N ILE A 2 -21.09 10.31 11.17
CA ILE A 2 -21.05 9.60 9.89
C ILE A 2 -20.80 10.63 8.79
N MET A 3 -20.16 10.20 7.71
CA MET A 3 -20.04 11.02 6.51
C MET A 3 -21.41 11.26 5.88
N LYS A 4 -21.74 12.53 5.63
CA LYS A 4 -22.91 12.95 4.88
C LYS A 4 -22.53 14.19 4.05
N ASP A 5 -22.79 14.15 2.75
CA ASP A 5 -22.52 15.25 1.83
C ASP A 5 -21.05 15.75 1.91
N GLY A 6 -20.10 14.80 1.99
CA GLY A 6 -18.66 15.09 2.08
C GLY A 6 -18.18 15.66 3.42
N ARG A 7 -19.04 15.72 4.46
CA ARG A 7 -18.67 16.25 5.78
C ARG A 7 -19.11 15.33 6.91
N LEU A 8 -18.30 15.26 7.97
CA LEU A 8 -18.69 14.58 9.21
C LEU A 8 -19.90 15.27 9.84
N SER A 9 -20.98 14.51 10.04
CA SER A 9 -22.23 14.98 10.65
C SER A 9 -22.60 14.13 11.87
N ILE A 10 -23.22 14.77 12.87
CA ILE A 10 -23.67 14.10 14.09
C ILE A 10 -24.94 13.31 13.80
N LYS A 11 -24.87 11.98 13.95
CA LYS A 11 -26.05 11.10 13.90
C LYS A 11 -26.79 11.19 15.23
N ARG A 12 -28.00 11.76 15.23
CA ARG A 12 -28.85 11.89 16.42
C ARG A 12 -29.47 10.54 16.79
N GLY A 13 -29.68 10.29 18.09
CA GLY A 13 -30.32 9.06 18.60
C GLY A 13 -29.36 7.92 18.97
N TYR A 14 -28.04 8.13 18.86
CA TYR A 14 -26.99 7.12 19.09
C TYR A 14 -26.10 7.47 20.30
N SER A 15 -26.56 8.36 21.18
CA SER A 15 -25.80 8.80 22.36
C SER A 15 -25.94 7.78 23.48
N LEU A 16 -24.82 7.26 23.98
CA LEU A 16 -24.79 6.33 25.11
C LEU A 16 -24.00 6.92 26.28
N PRO A 17 -24.52 6.85 27.53
CA PRO A 17 -23.75 7.25 28.70
C PRO A 17 -22.62 6.25 28.96
N ILE A 18 -21.42 6.69 29.36
CA ILE A 18 -20.29 5.82 29.69
C ILE A 18 -19.84 6.12 31.12
N ASN A 19 -19.64 5.08 31.93
CA ASN A 19 -19.10 5.21 33.28
C ASN A 19 -17.58 5.00 33.24
N VAL A 20 -16.83 6.02 33.65
CA VAL A 20 -15.37 6.06 33.59
C VAL A 20 -14.80 6.74 34.83
N THR A 21 -13.52 6.52 35.10
CA THR A 21 -12.80 7.23 36.15
C THR A 21 -12.43 8.65 35.66
N PRO A 22 -12.31 9.64 36.57
CA PRO A 22 -11.92 11.00 36.18
C PRO A 22 -10.56 11.11 35.48
N ASN A 23 -9.62 10.22 35.76
CA ASN A 23 -8.25 10.28 35.22
C ASN A 23 -8.07 9.48 33.91
N ILE A 24 -9.17 9.02 33.30
CA ILE A 24 -9.11 8.22 32.06
C ILE A 24 -8.44 9.01 30.93
N THR A 25 -7.59 8.32 30.16
CA THR A 25 -6.91 8.87 28.97
C THR A 25 -7.85 8.86 27.76
N SER A 26 -7.46 9.54 26.68
CA SER A 26 -8.23 9.54 25.43
C SER A 26 -8.34 8.15 24.80
N GLU A 27 -7.28 7.35 24.91
CA GLU A 27 -7.22 6.00 24.35
C GLU A 27 -8.10 5.01 25.11
N GLU A 28 -8.03 5.03 26.45
CA GLU A 28 -8.89 4.21 27.30
C GLU A 28 -10.37 4.61 27.16
N LEU A 29 -10.64 5.91 26.99
CA LEU A 29 -11.98 6.43 26.76
C LEU A 29 -12.53 6.01 25.39
N LEU A 30 -11.69 6.05 24.35
CA LEU A 30 -12.03 5.54 23.01
C LEU A 30 -12.35 4.05 23.06
N GLU A 31 -11.54 3.25 23.74
CA GLU A 31 -11.74 1.81 23.88
C GLU A 31 -13.10 1.49 24.52
N LYS A 32 -13.41 2.11 25.65
CA LYS A 32 -14.72 1.95 26.32
C LYS A 32 -15.88 2.45 25.46
N ALA A 33 -15.68 3.52 24.68
CA ALA A 33 -16.70 4.04 23.79
C ALA A 33 -17.00 3.09 22.62
N VAL A 34 -15.98 2.51 22.00
CA VAL A 34 -16.11 1.52 20.92
C VAL A 34 -16.73 0.23 21.43
N GLU A 35 -16.27 -0.28 22.58
CA GLU A 35 -16.84 -1.46 23.22
C GLU A 35 -18.32 -1.27 23.52
N LYS A 36 -18.72 -0.11 24.04
CA LYS A 36 -20.13 0.16 24.35
C LYS A 36 -20.95 0.38 23.08
N GLN A 37 -20.48 1.15 22.10
CA GLN A 37 -21.23 1.40 20.87
C GLN A 37 -21.41 0.13 20.03
N SER A 38 -20.40 -0.74 19.93
CA SER A 38 -20.50 -2.01 19.20
C SER A 38 -21.53 -2.99 19.79
N ARG A 39 -21.82 -2.90 21.10
CA ARG A 39 -22.86 -3.73 21.76
C ARG A 39 -24.28 -3.29 21.41
N PHE A 40 -24.53 -1.98 21.27
CA PHE A 40 -25.87 -1.43 21.16
C PHE A 40 -26.23 -0.93 19.74
N HIS A 41 -25.24 -0.60 18.90
CA HIS A 41 -25.44 0.00 17.58
C HIS A 41 -24.51 -0.62 16.51
N LYS A 42 -24.72 -1.91 16.24
CA LYS A 42 -23.97 -2.71 15.24
C LYS A 42 -24.12 -2.20 13.80
N ASP A 43 -25.14 -1.38 13.53
CA ASP A 43 -25.39 -0.72 12.25
C ASP A 43 -24.39 0.41 11.96
N VAL A 44 -23.78 1.00 13.00
CA VAL A 44 -22.84 2.13 12.88
C VAL A 44 -21.43 1.74 13.32
N VAL A 45 -21.30 0.85 14.30
CA VAL A 45 -20.01 0.34 14.80
C VAL A 45 -19.90 -1.14 14.48
N GLN A 46 -19.30 -1.43 13.33
CA GLN A 46 -19.18 -2.76 12.73
C GLN A 46 -18.03 -3.60 13.32
N SER A 47 -17.11 -2.98 14.08
CA SER A 47 -15.99 -3.64 14.74
C SER A 47 -15.85 -3.17 16.19
N ASN A 48 -15.40 -4.04 17.08
CA ASN A 48 -15.04 -3.70 18.46
C ASN A 48 -13.57 -3.29 18.60
N MET A 49 -12.78 -3.33 17.52
CA MET A 49 -11.38 -2.93 17.52
C MET A 49 -11.24 -1.40 17.50
N LYS A 50 -10.57 -0.83 18.52
CA LYS A 50 -10.39 0.62 18.67
C LYS A 50 -9.63 1.29 17.52
N ALA A 51 -8.74 0.56 16.83
CA ALA A 51 -7.92 1.09 15.72
C ALA A 51 -8.75 1.62 14.53
N PHE A 52 -9.99 1.16 14.36
CA PHE A 52 -10.87 1.60 13.26
C PHE A 52 -11.70 2.84 13.58
N TYR A 53 -11.55 3.42 14.77
CA TYR A 53 -12.37 4.54 15.22
C TYR A 53 -11.54 5.68 15.79
N GLN A 54 -12.09 6.89 15.66
CA GLN A 54 -11.53 8.10 16.22
C GLN A 54 -12.50 8.75 17.22
N LEU A 55 -11.96 9.17 18.36
CA LEU A 55 -12.66 10.00 19.35
C LEU A 55 -12.47 11.48 19.01
N LEU A 56 -13.57 12.22 18.92
CA LEU A 56 -13.63 13.62 18.50
C LEU A 56 -14.36 14.51 19.51
N TYR A 57 -13.96 15.77 19.57
CA TYR A 57 -14.70 16.87 20.19
C TYR A 57 -15.86 17.33 19.29
N ALA A 58 -16.69 18.26 19.78
CA ALA A 58 -17.82 18.81 19.03
C ALA A 58 -17.40 19.61 17.78
N ASP A 59 -16.19 20.18 17.79
CA ASP A 59 -15.57 20.88 16.66
C ASP A 59 -14.95 19.92 15.62
N LYS A 60 -15.09 18.60 15.83
CA LYS A 60 -14.58 17.51 14.99
C LYS A 60 -13.06 17.31 15.05
N ASN A 61 -12.37 17.97 15.97
CA ASN A 61 -10.95 17.70 16.21
C ASN A 61 -10.77 16.43 17.05
N LYS A 62 -9.66 15.73 16.80
CA LYS A 62 -9.26 14.53 17.53
C LYS A 62 -8.97 14.82 19.00
N VAL A 63 -9.52 14.00 19.89
CA VAL A 63 -9.31 14.07 21.35
C VAL A 63 -7.96 13.43 21.68
N ASN A 64 -6.87 14.18 21.51
CA ASN A 64 -5.53 13.77 21.95
C ASN A 64 -5.01 14.70 23.05
N THR A 65 -5.15 16.00 22.84
CA THR A 65 -4.79 17.06 23.78
C THR A 65 -6.03 17.86 24.18
N LEU A 66 -5.91 18.68 25.22
CA LEU A 66 -6.94 19.63 25.61
C LEU A 66 -7.12 20.70 24.51
N PRO A 67 -8.36 21.15 24.19
CA PRO A 67 -8.54 22.15 23.14
C PRO A 67 -7.80 23.45 23.45
N GLY A 68 -6.91 23.87 22.53
CA GLY A 68 -6.11 25.09 22.69
C GLY A 68 -4.83 24.92 23.52
N SER A 69 -4.43 23.69 23.86
CA SER A 69 -3.19 23.38 24.58
C SER A 69 -2.53 22.12 24.01
N ASP A 70 -1.22 21.97 24.24
CA ASP A 70 -0.46 20.75 23.98
C ASP A 70 -0.51 19.77 25.16
N GLU A 71 -1.22 20.11 26.24
CA GLU A 71 -1.40 19.25 27.40
C GLU A 71 -2.21 17.98 27.02
N PRO A 72 -1.75 16.76 27.37
CA PRO A 72 -2.43 15.53 27.05
C PRO A 72 -3.81 15.45 27.71
N PHE A 73 -4.77 14.85 27.00
CA PHE A 73 -6.14 14.75 27.48
C PHE A 73 -6.25 13.83 28.69
N THR A 74 -6.87 14.34 29.76
CA THR A 74 -7.55 13.53 30.78
C THR A 74 -8.94 14.09 31.01
N LEU A 75 -9.92 13.24 31.33
CA LEU A 75 -11.30 13.69 31.50
C LEU A 75 -11.45 14.72 32.63
N LYS A 76 -10.66 14.58 33.71
CA LYS A 76 -10.60 15.51 34.83
C LYS A 76 -10.12 16.89 34.40
N ARG A 77 -8.97 16.97 33.71
CA ARG A 77 -8.43 18.25 33.22
C ARG A 77 -9.37 18.89 32.21
N TYR A 78 -9.92 18.11 31.29
CA TYR A 78 -10.91 18.62 30.33
C TYR A 78 -12.15 19.20 31.01
N LYS A 79 -12.65 18.55 32.07
CA LYS A 79 -13.76 19.06 32.88
C LYS A 79 -13.42 20.39 33.55
N GLU A 80 -12.21 20.52 34.09
CA GLU A 80 -11.71 21.75 34.74
C GLU A 80 -11.63 22.91 33.74
N GLU A 81 -11.17 22.67 32.52
CA GLU A 81 -11.03 23.71 31.47
C GLU A 81 -12.39 24.20 30.93
N ILE A 82 -13.36 23.29 30.71
CA ILE A 82 -14.65 23.66 30.12
C ILE A 82 -15.71 24.06 31.16
N ASP A 83 -15.39 23.89 32.45
CA ASP A 83 -16.27 24.10 33.62
C ASP A 83 -17.69 23.53 33.46
N LYS A 84 -17.79 22.25 33.10
CA LYS A 84 -19.08 21.53 32.98
C LYS A 84 -19.13 20.33 33.91
N PRO A 85 -20.30 19.93 34.44
CA PRO A 85 -20.43 18.65 35.12
C PRO A 85 -20.22 17.50 34.13
N TYR A 86 -19.67 16.37 34.60
CA TYR A 86 -19.37 15.20 33.75
C TYR A 86 -20.58 14.72 32.93
N SER A 87 -21.80 14.85 33.47
CA SER A 87 -23.06 14.48 32.79
C SER A 87 -23.38 15.32 31.55
N ARG A 88 -22.70 16.45 31.35
CA ARG A 88 -22.88 17.34 30.20
C ARG A 88 -21.69 17.32 29.23
N ILE A 89 -20.73 16.43 29.44
CA ILE A 89 -19.61 16.22 28.52
C ILE A 89 -20.03 15.19 27.47
N THR A 90 -19.83 15.52 26.20
CA THR A 90 -20.17 14.63 25.09
C THR A 90 -19.02 14.58 24.10
N PHE A 91 -18.56 13.36 23.83
CA PHE A 91 -17.59 13.06 22.79
C PHE A 91 -18.27 12.34 21.64
N TYR A 92 -17.64 12.39 20.48
CA TYR A 92 -18.17 11.82 19.26
C TYR A 92 -17.22 10.75 18.72
N LEU A 93 -17.79 9.64 18.25
CA LEU A 93 -17.05 8.55 17.63
C LEU A 93 -17.28 8.58 16.12
N CYS A 94 -16.25 8.44 15.29
CA CYS A 94 -16.40 8.19 13.85
C CYS A 94 -15.44 7.08 13.41
N SER A 95 -15.68 6.49 12.24
CA SER A 95 -14.71 5.56 11.66
C SER A 95 -13.44 6.32 11.26
N SER A 96 -12.29 5.65 11.28
CA SER A 96 -11.03 6.24 10.82
C SER A 96 -11.12 6.64 9.35
N SER A 97 -11.78 5.84 8.50
CA SER A 97 -12.04 6.17 7.10
C SER A 97 -12.82 7.48 6.94
N ASP A 98 -13.98 7.59 7.61
CA ASP A 98 -14.83 8.79 7.57
C ASP A 98 -14.10 10.03 8.09
N TYR A 99 -13.26 9.86 9.12
CA TYR A 99 -12.44 10.94 9.66
C TYR A 99 -11.46 11.44 8.60
N PHE A 100 -10.68 10.54 8.00
CA PHE A 100 -9.72 10.90 6.95
C PHE A 100 -10.43 11.53 5.75
N ASP A 101 -11.51 10.93 5.24
CA ASP A 101 -12.27 11.48 4.13
C ASP A 101 -12.79 12.89 4.42
N SER A 102 -13.19 13.19 5.66
CA SER A 102 -13.63 14.52 6.06
C SER A 102 -12.52 15.57 6.20
N VAL A 103 -11.30 15.13 6.52
CA VAL A 103 -10.12 15.99 6.61
C VAL A 103 -9.56 16.27 5.20
N PHE A 104 -9.75 15.35 4.25
CA PHE A 104 -9.16 15.41 2.92
C PHE A 104 -10.14 15.81 1.79
N GLY A 105 -11.46 15.72 1.98
CA GLY A 105 -12.50 15.96 0.96
C GLY A 105 -12.79 17.41 0.58
N TYR A 106 -11.88 18.37 0.85
CA TYR A 106 -12.06 19.78 0.50
C TYR A 106 -11.32 20.21 -0.78
N PHE A 107 -10.68 19.28 -1.48
CA PHE A 107 -9.97 19.54 -2.74
C PHE A 107 -10.54 18.68 -3.87
N ASP A 108 -11.81 18.90 -4.21
CA ASP A 108 -12.30 18.57 -5.56
C ASP A 108 -11.89 19.70 -6.51
N LEU A 109 -10.99 19.36 -7.43
CA LEU A 109 -10.59 20.20 -8.56
C LEU A 109 -11.66 20.10 -9.64
N ASP A 110 -12.75 20.84 -9.46
CA ASP A 110 -13.56 21.33 -10.59
C ASP A 110 -13.29 22.83 -10.69
N SER A 111 -12.43 23.25 -11.62
CA SER A 111 -12.52 24.59 -12.23
C SER A 111 -11.60 24.71 -13.45
N ASP A 112 -12.02 24.13 -14.57
CA ASP A 112 -11.71 24.74 -15.87
C ASP A 112 -12.59 25.99 -16.02
N SER A 113 -12.05 27.17 -15.73
CA SER A 113 -12.48 28.42 -16.38
C SER A 113 -11.43 29.52 -16.19
N ASP A 114 -10.92 30.00 -17.32
CA ASP A 114 -10.07 31.17 -17.46
C ASP A 114 -10.78 32.47 -17.02
N GLU A 115 -10.13 33.29 -16.18
CA GLU A 115 -9.89 34.74 -16.38
C GLU A 115 -9.22 35.42 -15.15
N PRO A 116 -8.57 36.60 -15.32
CA PRO A 116 -7.38 36.95 -14.55
C PRO A 116 -7.58 37.96 -13.40
N SER A 117 -6.65 37.86 -12.43
CA SER A 117 -6.10 38.86 -11.50
C SER A 117 -7.03 39.87 -10.78
N GLU A 118 -6.98 39.89 -9.44
CA GLU A 118 -6.46 41.03 -8.67
C GLU A 118 -6.52 40.81 -7.13
N LYS A 119 -5.47 41.34 -6.46
CA LYS A 119 -5.39 41.85 -5.08
C LYS A 119 -5.25 40.88 -3.91
N THR A 120 -3.98 40.81 -3.47
CA THR A 120 -3.49 40.50 -2.12
C THR A 120 -4.20 41.32 -1.02
N PRO A 121 -4.55 40.73 0.14
CA PRO A 121 -4.84 41.48 1.35
C PRO A 121 -3.60 41.57 2.24
N GLU A 122 -3.10 42.78 2.46
CA GLU A 122 -2.16 43.12 3.53
C GLU A 122 -2.82 42.96 4.90
N PHE A 123 -2.12 42.31 5.84
CA PHE A 123 -2.49 42.32 7.26
C PHE A 123 -2.05 43.62 7.93
N PRO A 124 -2.89 44.25 8.77
CA PRO A 124 -2.50 45.45 9.51
C PRO A 124 -1.62 45.10 10.72
N PRO A 125 -0.65 45.97 11.09
CA PRO A 125 0.24 45.70 12.22
C PRO A 125 -0.42 46.02 13.56
N ILE A 126 -0.21 45.14 14.53
CA ILE A 126 -0.46 45.37 15.95
C ILE A 126 0.66 46.28 16.48
N GLN A 127 0.30 47.44 17.02
CA GLN A 127 1.16 48.17 17.95
C GLN A 127 0.46 48.31 19.30
N SER A 128 1.10 47.69 20.29
CA SER A 128 1.04 48.03 21.70
C SER A 128 1.26 49.54 21.91
N ASN A 129 0.51 50.15 22.82
CA ASN A 129 1.16 50.91 23.89
C ASN A 129 0.22 51.26 25.05
N SER A 130 0.85 51.12 26.21
CA SER A 130 0.46 51.42 27.58
C SER A 130 0.04 52.87 27.81
N ASN A 131 -0.96 53.03 28.68
CA ASN A 131 -1.24 54.27 29.42
C ASN A 131 -0.11 54.62 30.39
N GLY A 132 0.19 55.91 30.49
CA GLY A 132 1.10 56.48 31.48
C GLY A 132 1.23 58.01 31.40
N ASN A 133 0.16 58.70 31.81
CA ASN A 133 0.18 59.98 32.56
C ASN A 133 1.02 61.18 32.08
N ASN A 134 0.35 62.26 31.66
CA ASN A 134 -0.01 63.43 32.50
C ASN A 134 -0.02 64.76 31.71
N ASN A 135 -1.08 65.54 31.96
CA ASN A 135 -1.16 67.01 31.95
C ASN A 135 -0.98 67.70 30.57
N SER A 136 -1.81 68.64 30.11
CA SER A 136 -2.73 69.54 30.82
C SER A 136 -3.39 70.53 29.82
N VAL A 137 -4.48 71.16 30.27
CA VAL A 137 -5.01 72.51 29.92
C VAL A 137 -5.90 72.64 28.66
N GLU A 138 -7.19 72.90 28.95
CA GLU A 138 -8.17 73.83 28.31
C GLU A 138 -8.53 73.64 26.81
N ASN A 139 -9.75 73.84 26.29
CA ASN A 139 -10.93 74.65 26.68
C ASN A 139 -12.19 74.06 26.00
N GLN A 140 -13.35 74.24 26.66
CA GLN A 140 -14.69 74.68 26.18
C GLN A 140 -15.06 74.43 24.69
N ALA A 141 -16.28 74.06 24.28
CA ALA A 141 -17.63 74.22 24.81
C ALA A 141 -18.57 73.21 24.09
N GLN A 142 -19.62 72.70 24.74
CA GLN A 142 -21.04 73.04 24.50
C GLN A 142 -21.53 72.80 23.05
N THR A 143 -22.63 72.10 22.72
CA THR A 143 -23.88 71.82 23.46
C THR A 143 -24.82 70.97 22.56
N ASN A 144 -25.62 70.10 23.19
CA ASN A 144 -27.07 69.87 22.98
C ASN A 144 -27.57 69.35 21.60
N PHE A 145 -28.66 68.59 21.44
CA PHE A 145 -29.74 68.03 22.26
C PHE A 145 -30.45 67.02 21.32
N VAL A 146 -30.75 65.77 21.71
CA VAL A 146 -32.04 65.28 22.28
C VAL A 146 -33.01 64.62 21.28
N GLN A 147 -33.22 63.32 21.55
CA GLN A 147 -34.49 62.54 21.61
C GLN A 147 -35.37 62.45 20.33
N SER A 148 -36.19 61.42 20.08
CA SER A 148 -36.87 60.49 20.99
C SER A 148 -37.50 59.30 20.24
N SER A 149 -37.65 58.18 20.97
CA SER A 149 -38.83 57.26 21.05
C SER A 149 -39.24 56.41 19.83
N ARG A 150 -39.18 55.06 19.87
CA ARG A 150 -40.15 54.07 20.44
C ARG A 150 -41.53 54.15 19.74
N THR A 151 -42.16 53.08 19.23
CA THR A 151 -42.61 51.81 19.85
C THR A 151 -43.15 50.82 18.78
N SER A 152 -43.16 49.52 19.11
CA SER A 152 -43.84 48.34 18.49
C SER A 152 -45.38 48.31 18.77
N PRO A 153 -46.22 47.25 18.55
CA PRO A 153 -46.07 45.86 18.02
C PRO A 153 -47.22 45.24 17.13
N SER A 154 -46.95 44.08 16.46
CA SER A 154 -47.74 42.87 16.02
C SER A 154 -49.26 42.88 15.58
N PRO A 155 -49.95 41.73 15.30
CA PRO A 155 -49.94 40.82 14.12
C PRO A 155 -51.38 40.41 13.58
N ASN A 156 -51.51 39.59 12.50
CA ASN A 156 -52.63 38.61 12.20
C ASN A 156 -52.55 38.02 10.76
N GLN A 157 -52.63 36.67 10.54
CA GLN A 157 -53.75 35.81 10.02
C GLN A 157 -54.28 36.19 8.60
N GLU A 158 -54.65 35.33 7.62
CA GLU A 158 -55.08 33.92 7.50
C GLU A 158 -55.17 33.50 5.98
N GLN A 159 -55.03 32.18 5.70
CA GLN A 159 -55.71 31.31 4.69
C GLN A 159 -55.94 31.72 3.20
N ARG A 160 -55.53 30.84 2.26
CA ARG A 160 -56.47 30.11 1.35
C ARG A 160 -55.81 28.95 0.57
N GLU A 161 -56.63 27.91 0.38
CA GLU A 161 -56.39 26.59 -0.21
C GLU A 161 -56.31 26.58 -1.75
N HIS A 162 -55.61 25.59 -2.33
CA HIS A 162 -56.08 24.87 -3.51
C HIS A 162 -55.50 23.44 -3.52
N ARG A 163 -56.40 22.46 -3.50
CA ARG A 163 -56.17 21.02 -3.65
C ARG A 163 -56.52 20.65 -5.10
N MET A 164 -55.71 19.84 -5.77
CA MET A 164 -56.15 18.65 -6.54
C MET A 164 -54.93 17.85 -7.00
N ALA A 165 -55.05 16.53 -6.86
CA ALA A 165 -54.01 15.54 -7.04
C ALA A 165 -54.31 14.62 -8.22
N TRP A 166 -53.25 13.92 -8.64
CA TRP A 166 -53.17 12.66 -9.38
C TRP A 166 -53.36 12.66 -10.90
N SER A 167 -52.36 12.08 -11.58
CA SER A 167 -52.54 10.88 -12.41
C SER A 167 -51.20 10.17 -12.65
N VAL A 168 -51.19 8.86 -12.38
CA VAL A 168 -50.22 7.84 -12.79
C VAL A 168 -50.88 7.08 -13.95
N VAL A 169 -50.15 6.74 -15.02
CA VAL A 169 -50.47 5.61 -15.92
C VAL A 169 -49.17 5.00 -16.48
N GLN A 170 -49.11 3.67 -16.46
CA GLN A 170 -48.09 2.75 -17.00
C GLN A 170 -48.33 2.40 -18.48
N GLU A 171 -47.23 1.95 -19.13
CA GLU A 171 -47.09 0.92 -20.19
C GLU A 171 -47.86 1.00 -21.52
N GLN A 172 -47.15 1.00 -22.66
CA GLN A 172 -46.91 -0.20 -23.49
C GLN A 172 -46.02 0.04 -24.72
N SER A 173 -45.48 -1.09 -25.17
CA SER A 173 -44.61 -1.48 -26.27
C SER A 173 -44.91 -1.02 -27.72
N ASP A 174 -43.82 -0.95 -28.50
CA ASP A 174 -43.59 -1.58 -29.83
C ASP A 174 -43.14 -0.71 -31.04
N LEU A 175 -42.09 -1.25 -31.70
CA LEU A 175 -41.62 -1.13 -33.09
C LEU A 175 -40.80 0.10 -33.54
N PHE A 176 -39.50 -0.10 -33.81
CA PHE A 176 -38.94 -0.21 -35.17
C PHE A 176 -37.47 -0.69 -35.16
N GLU A 177 -37.18 -1.73 -35.96
CA GLU A 177 -35.85 -2.26 -36.33
C GLU A 177 -35.06 -1.34 -37.28
N LYS A 178 -33.75 -1.64 -37.40
CA LYS A 178 -32.70 -1.20 -38.36
C LYS A 178 -31.73 -0.14 -37.79
N ASP A 179 -30.40 -0.30 -37.75
CA ASP A 179 -29.45 -1.18 -38.44
C ASP A 179 -28.25 -1.52 -37.53
N LEU A 180 -27.86 -2.80 -37.54
CA LEU A 180 -26.52 -3.30 -37.17
C LEU A 180 -25.61 -3.18 -38.38
N LEU A 181 -24.33 -2.82 -38.21
CA LEU A 181 -23.22 -3.31 -39.04
C LEU A 181 -21.86 -2.99 -38.37
N CYS A 182 -21.16 -4.05 -37.97
CA CYS A 182 -19.74 -4.07 -37.64
C CYS A 182 -18.90 -4.10 -38.94
N PRO A 183 -17.70 -3.49 -39.00
CA PRO A 183 -16.81 -3.65 -40.15
C PRO A 183 -16.11 -5.01 -40.13
N VAL A 184 -16.39 -5.82 -41.16
CA VAL A 184 -15.59 -6.97 -41.60
C VAL A 184 -14.44 -6.43 -42.46
N PHE A 185 -13.19 -6.74 -42.11
CA PHE A 185 -12.05 -6.56 -43.01
C PHE A 185 -11.83 -7.86 -43.80
N GLU A 186 -12.23 -7.85 -45.07
CA GLU A 186 -11.90 -8.90 -46.05
C GLU A 186 -10.46 -8.71 -46.57
N THR A 187 -9.70 -9.79 -46.54
CA THR A 187 -8.41 -9.96 -47.21
C THR A 187 -8.63 -10.37 -48.67
N LYS A 188 -7.97 -9.70 -49.62
CA LYS A 188 -7.87 -10.16 -51.03
C LYS A 188 -6.49 -9.83 -51.64
N PRO A 189 -6.07 -10.58 -52.68
CA PRO A 189 -4.76 -11.23 -52.73
C PRO A 189 -3.70 -10.50 -53.56
N VAL A 190 -2.45 -10.94 -53.38
CA VAL A 190 -1.25 -10.49 -54.10
C VAL A 190 -1.16 -11.19 -55.46
N THR A 191 -0.86 -10.43 -56.52
CA THR A 191 -0.29 -10.97 -57.77
C THR A 191 0.79 -10.03 -58.31
N SER A 192 1.86 -10.68 -58.76
CA SER A 192 3.18 -10.23 -59.20
C SER A 192 3.24 -9.45 -60.52
N LEU A 193 4.18 -8.50 -60.66
CA LEU A 193 5.31 -8.53 -61.64
C LEU A 193 6.10 -7.20 -61.70
N THR A 194 7.40 -7.30 -61.41
CA THR A 194 8.59 -6.65 -62.03
C THR A 194 8.50 -5.25 -62.63
N THR A 195 9.38 -4.32 -62.22
CA THR A 195 10.50 -3.78 -63.06
C THR A 195 11.52 -3.05 -62.18
N GLU A 196 12.79 -3.17 -62.55
CA GLU A 196 14.02 -2.69 -61.89
C GLU A 196 14.23 -1.16 -62.00
N ALA A 197 14.76 -0.54 -60.94
CA ALA A 197 15.70 0.58 -61.05
C ALA A 197 16.46 0.76 -59.72
N SER A 198 17.77 0.57 -59.79
CA SER A 198 18.74 0.64 -58.70
C SER A 198 19.01 2.08 -58.21
N VAL A 199 18.89 2.32 -56.90
CA VAL A 199 19.66 3.34 -56.18
C VAL A 199 20.04 2.75 -54.82
N GLN A 200 21.34 2.59 -54.58
CA GLN A 200 21.88 2.13 -53.31
C GLN A 200 21.80 3.25 -52.28
N ASN A 201 21.03 3.06 -51.21
CA ASN A 201 21.25 3.69 -49.91
C ASN A 201 21.22 2.58 -48.85
N LYS A 202 22.31 2.44 -48.11
CA LYS A 202 22.41 1.58 -46.94
C LYS A 202 21.60 2.22 -45.81
N GLU A 203 20.39 1.73 -45.57
CA GLU A 203 19.65 1.93 -44.33
C GLU A 203 19.56 0.58 -43.62
N GLU A 204 19.94 0.58 -42.34
CA GLU A 204 19.91 -0.58 -41.44
C GLU A 204 18.49 -1.17 -41.38
N LEU A 205 18.33 -2.45 -41.74
CA LEU A 205 17.12 -3.20 -41.42
C LEU A 205 16.99 -3.27 -39.90
N GLN A 206 16.16 -2.40 -39.34
CA GLN A 206 15.72 -2.56 -37.96
C GLN A 206 14.72 -3.71 -37.95
N GLU A 207 15.16 -4.88 -37.49
CA GLU A 207 14.32 -6.06 -37.29
C GLU A 207 13.07 -5.64 -36.50
N ARG A 208 11.89 -5.86 -37.09
CA ARG A 208 10.62 -5.50 -36.48
C ARG A 208 10.39 -6.45 -35.30
N LEU A 209 10.51 -5.94 -34.08
CA LEU A 209 10.33 -6.72 -32.85
C LEU A 209 8.88 -6.62 -32.35
N MET A 210 8.34 -7.74 -31.86
CA MET A 210 7.03 -7.85 -31.21
C MET A 210 7.23 -8.39 -29.79
N SER A 211 6.39 -7.95 -28.84
CA SER A 211 6.40 -8.48 -27.48
C SER A 211 5.62 -9.79 -27.42
N CYS A 212 6.22 -10.84 -26.86
CA CYS A 212 5.51 -12.08 -26.57
C CYS A 212 4.42 -11.82 -25.51
N PRO A 213 3.16 -12.22 -25.72
CA PRO A 213 2.09 -11.96 -24.75
C PRO A 213 2.20 -12.80 -23.47
N ILE A 214 3.14 -13.75 -23.40
CA ILE A 214 3.33 -14.68 -22.27
C ILE A 214 4.49 -14.24 -21.37
N CYS A 215 5.67 -13.94 -21.93
CA CYS A 215 6.83 -13.50 -21.15
C CYS A 215 7.25 -12.04 -21.37
N PHE A 216 6.53 -11.31 -22.24
CA PHE A 216 6.74 -9.89 -22.56
C PHE A 216 8.14 -9.54 -23.13
N SER A 217 8.93 -10.55 -23.50
CA SER A 217 10.22 -10.37 -24.18
C SER A 217 10.00 -9.94 -25.64
N LEU A 218 10.90 -9.10 -26.16
CA LEU A 218 10.87 -8.64 -27.55
C LEU A 218 11.58 -9.65 -28.45
N HIS A 219 10.84 -10.19 -29.42
CA HIS A 219 11.37 -11.13 -30.42
C HIS A 219 11.12 -10.61 -31.83
N PRO A 220 12.00 -10.95 -32.81
CA PRO A 220 11.70 -10.71 -34.22
C PRO A 220 10.34 -11.30 -34.58
N VAL A 221 9.56 -10.59 -35.41
CA VAL A 221 8.23 -11.04 -35.85
C VAL A 221 8.26 -12.46 -36.43
N GLU A 222 9.37 -12.89 -37.04
CA GLU A 222 9.54 -14.22 -37.63
C GLU A 222 9.75 -15.32 -36.58
N GLN A 223 10.22 -14.98 -35.38
CA GLN A 223 10.51 -15.91 -34.28
C GLN A 223 9.47 -15.82 -33.16
N ILE A 224 8.51 -14.89 -33.23
CA ILE A 224 7.51 -14.68 -32.17
C ILE A 224 6.56 -15.86 -32.04
N GLU A 225 6.26 -16.57 -33.12
CA GLU A 225 5.37 -17.74 -33.14
C GLU A 225 6.05 -18.95 -32.47
N GLU A 226 7.26 -19.31 -32.92
CA GLU A 226 8.07 -20.37 -32.31
C GLU A 226 8.44 -20.06 -30.85
N HIS A 227 8.76 -18.79 -30.56
CA HIS A 227 8.97 -18.36 -29.19
C HIS A 227 7.68 -18.43 -28.38
N ALA A 228 6.53 -18.01 -28.89
CA ALA A 228 5.26 -18.09 -28.15
C ALA A 228 4.87 -19.54 -27.86
N ASP A 229 5.11 -20.47 -28.79
CA ASP A 229 4.92 -21.91 -28.61
C ASP A 229 5.85 -22.44 -27.49
N ASN A 230 7.14 -22.12 -27.54
CA ASN A 230 8.09 -22.52 -26.50
C ASN A 230 7.89 -21.77 -25.17
N CYS A 231 7.41 -20.54 -25.20
CA CYS A 231 7.10 -19.74 -24.01
C CYS A 231 5.82 -20.24 -23.33
N SER A 232 4.89 -20.81 -24.12
CA SER A 232 3.72 -21.51 -23.60
C SER A 232 4.07 -22.85 -22.96
N MET A 233 5.23 -23.46 -23.30
CA MET A 233 5.68 -24.71 -22.66
C MET A 233 6.02 -24.58 -21.16
N TRP A 234 6.22 -23.37 -20.63
CA TRP A 234 6.35 -23.16 -19.18
C TRP A 234 5.04 -23.46 -18.42
N LEU A 235 3.90 -23.54 -19.13
CA LEU A 235 2.63 -24.03 -18.58
C LEU A 235 2.56 -25.57 -18.55
N LEU A 236 3.45 -26.30 -19.23
CA LEU A 236 3.24 -27.70 -19.54
C LEU A 236 4.35 -28.70 -19.19
N ASP A 237 5.59 -28.36 -18.81
CA ASP A 237 6.47 -29.43 -18.27
C ASP A 237 7.61 -29.02 -17.31
N ASP A 238 7.63 -29.72 -16.18
CA ASP A 238 8.79 -30.03 -15.35
C ASP A 238 9.51 -31.24 -16.01
N THR A 239 10.50 -31.02 -16.86
CA THR A 239 11.54 -32.05 -17.08
C THR A 239 12.92 -31.42 -17.14
N ASN A 240 13.72 -31.79 -16.15
CA ASN A 240 15.16 -31.67 -16.14
C ASN A 240 15.71 -32.67 -17.17
N ASP A 241 16.10 -32.19 -18.35
CA ASP A 241 17.06 -32.92 -19.19
C ASP A 241 17.95 -32.00 -20.04
N GLN A 242 19.22 -32.39 -20.01
CA GLN A 242 20.40 -31.77 -20.56
C GLN A 242 20.43 -31.92 -22.09
N CYS A 243 20.86 -30.90 -22.83
CA CYS A 243 21.21 -31.03 -24.25
C CYS A 243 22.69 -30.67 -24.45
N ASP A 244 23.46 -31.66 -24.86
CA ASP A 244 24.90 -31.63 -25.14
C ASP A 244 25.27 -30.73 -26.33
N ILE A 245 26.34 -29.94 -26.18
CA ILE A 245 27.22 -29.53 -27.29
C ILE A 245 28.68 -29.86 -26.89
N PRO A 246 29.53 -30.42 -27.78
CA PRO A 246 30.80 -31.03 -27.40
C PRO A 246 31.90 -29.99 -27.17
N ASP A 247 32.61 -30.11 -26.05
CA ASP A 247 33.84 -29.37 -25.74
C ASP A 247 35.07 -30.26 -26.02
N PRO A 248 36.14 -29.77 -26.70
CA PRO A 248 37.43 -30.41 -26.64
C PRO A 248 38.19 -29.99 -25.36
N SER A 249 38.24 -30.94 -24.42
CA SER A 249 39.07 -31.05 -23.19
C SER A 249 40.58 -30.71 -23.42
N PRO A 250 41.47 -30.58 -22.39
CA PRO A 250 41.41 -31.19 -21.04
C PRO A 250 41.92 -30.26 -19.87
N THR A 251 41.79 -30.53 -18.57
CA THR A 251 42.05 -31.77 -17.79
C THR A 251 41.68 -31.53 -16.30
N LEU A 252 41.38 -32.63 -15.58
CA LEU A 252 41.41 -32.84 -14.11
C LEU A 252 40.07 -32.84 -13.32
N SER A 253 39.36 -33.97 -13.43
CA SER A 253 38.97 -34.89 -12.33
C SER A 253 38.76 -34.31 -10.92
N CYS A 254 37.54 -34.44 -10.37
CA CYS A 254 37.16 -35.59 -9.53
C CYS A 254 35.69 -35.52 -9.08
N ASN A 255 35.16 -36.71 -8.78
CA ASN A 255 33.77 -37.07 -8.56
C ASN A 255 33.09 -36.33 -7.39
N ALA A 256 31.84 -35.89 -7.60
CA ALA A 256 30.86 -35.74 -6.53
C ALA A 256 29.50 -36.26 -7.04
N GLU A 257 28.95 -37.26 -6.35
CA GLU A 257 27.58 -37.73 -6.52
C GLU A 257 26.57 -36.57 -6.32
N PRO A 258 25.39 -36.62 -6.93
CA PRO A 258 24.41 -35.54 -6.82
C PRO A 258 23.96 -35.44 -5.36
N ALA A 259 24.39 -34.36 -4.70
CA ALA A 259 23.91 -34.00 -3.38
C ALA A 259 22.40 -33.81 -3.46
N THR A 260 21.67 -34.63 -2.71
CA THR A 260 20.31 -34.36 -2.23
C THR A 260 20.21 -32.87 -1.92
N ALA A 261 19.34 -32.13 -2.62
CA ALA A 261 19.19 -30.68 -2.44
C ALA A 261 18.91 -30.37 -0.96
N GLN A 262 19.95 -29.98 -0.23
CA GLN A 262 19.82 -29.51 1.15
C GLN A 262 19.01 -28.22 1.11
N ALA A 263 17.91 -28.18 1.86
CA ALA A 263 17.12 -26.97 2.03
C ALA A 263 18.05 -25.87 2.58
N LEU A 264 18.19 -24.77 1.85
CA LEU A 264 19.00 -23.62 2.25
C LEU A 264 18.54 -23.15 3.64
N THR A 265 19.50 -22.88 4.53
CA THR A 265 19.22 -22.23 5.81
C THR A 265 18.67 -20.82 5.58
N GLY A 266 17.94 -20.26 6.56
CA GLY A 266 17.39 -18.89 6.44
C GLY A 266 18.47 -17.82 6.20
N TYR A 267 19.68 -18.03 6.72
CA TYR A 267 20.83 -17.16 6.46
C TYR A 267 21.31 -17.24 5.00
N GLU A 268 21.43 -18.44 4.44
CA GLU A 268 21.85 -18.64 3.05
C GLU A 268 20.82 -18.08 2.08
N GLN A 269 19.52 -18.25 2.36
CA GLN A 269 18.44 -17.65 1.58
C GLN A 269 18.54 -16.11 1.54
N LYS A 270 18.74 -15.47 2.71
CA LYS A 270 18.93 -14.01 2.81
C LYS A 270 20.15 -13.54 2.00
N LYS A 271 21.24 -14.30 2.05
CA LYS A 271 22.47 -13.97 1.30
C LYS A 271 22.24 -14.05 -0.21
N VAL A 272 21.66 -15.14 -0.71
CA VAL A 272 21.37 -15.30 -2.14
C VAL A 272 20.38 -14.24 -2.63
N LEU A 273 19.34 -13.95 -1.86
CA LEU A 273 18.38 -12.89 -2.17
C LEU A 273 19.08 -11.53 -2.32
N ARG A 274 19.95 -11.19 -1.37
CA ARG A 274 20.74 -9.95 -1.41
C ARG A 274 21.58 -9.84 -2.67
N GLU A 275 22.29 -10.91 -3.03
CA GLU A 275 23.14 -10.96 -4.23
C GLU A 275 22.31 -10.80 -5.51
N GLN A 276 21.15 -11.46 -5.60
CA GLN A 276 20.24 -11.31 -6.74
C GLN A 276 19.71 -9.89 -6.88
N ILE A 277 19.20 -9.30 -5.79
CA ILE A 277 18.70 -7.92 -5.84
C ILE A 277 19.82 -6.95 -6.18
N ALA A 278 21.03 -7.13 -5.61
CA ALA A 278 22.16 -6.25 -5.89
C ALA A 278 22.55 -6.27 -7.37
N ALA A 279 22.59 -7.45 -8.00
CA ALA A 279 22.84 -7.59 -9.43
C ALA A 279 21.77 -6.88 -10.27
N LEU A 280 20.49 -7.08 -9.92
CA LEU A 280 19.35 -6.46 -10.60
C LEU A 280 19.34 -4.94 -10.45
N SER A 281 19.66 -4.41 -9.27
CA SER A 281 19.78 -2.97 -9.04
C SER A 281 20.81 -2.32 -9.97
N VAL A 282 21.95 -2.97 -10.18
CA VAL A 282 23.00 -2.48 -11.09
C VAL A 282 22.56 -2.58 -12.56
N GLN A 283 21.87 -3.66 -12.93
CA GLN A 283 21.45 -3.91 -14.31
C GLN A 283 20.25 -3.05 -14.76
N LEU A 284 19.28 -2.84 -13.88
CA LEU A 284 17.97 -2.31 -14.25
C LEU A 284 17.81 -0.81 -13.96
N LEU A 285 18.49 -0.27 -12.94
CA LEU A 285 18.33 1.13 -12.58
C LEU A 285 19.10 2.05 -13.53
N SER A 286 18.45 3.16 -13.90
CA SER A 286 19.09 4.22 -14.68
C SER A 286 20.19 4.90 -13.88
N THR A 287 21.28 5.26 -14.55
CA THR A 287 22.35 6.09 -13.98
C THR A 287 21.93 7.55 -13.81
N ASP A 288 20.87 8.00 -14.51
CA ASP A 288 20.32 9.34 -14.36
C ASP A 288 19.46 9.44 -13.09
N VAL A 289 19.83 10.37 -12.20
CA VAL A 289 19.19 10.54 -10.90
C VAL A 289 18.05 11.56 -11.01
N LYS A 290 16.82 11.09 -10.81
CA LYS A 290 15.62 11.93 -10.82
C LYS A 290 15.29 12.43 -9.41
N ARG A 291 15.37 13.74 -9.23
CA ARG A 291 14.91 14.38 -7.98
C ARG A 291 13.39 14.40 -7.91
N ILE A 292 12.81 13.96 -6.81
CA ILE A 292 11.39 14.14 -6.49
C ILE A 292 11.25 14.90 -5.17
N THR A 293 10.24 15.76 -5.12
CA THR A 293 9.95 16.59 -3.95
C THR A 293 8.55 16.26 -3.48
N ILE A 294 8.42 15.78 -2.25
CA ILE A 294 7.19 15.12 -1.76
C ILE A 294 6.73 15.77 -0.45
N ARG A 295 5.41 15.91 -0.29
CA ARG A 295 4.78 16.32 0.97
C ARG A 295 4.40 15.09 1.78
N ARG A 296 4.76 15.07 3.08
CA ARG A 296 4.40 13.95 3.99
C ARG A 296 2.90 13.63 3.98
N LYS A 297 2.05 14.68 3.96
CA LYS A 297 0.58 14.52 3.97
C LYS A 297 -0.02 14.01 2.65
N PHE A 298 0.70 14.13 1.53
CA PHE A 298 0.20 13.81 0.19
C PHE A 298 1.13 12.83 -0.53
N LEU A 299 1.74 11.92 0.24
CA LEU A 299 2.85 11.09 -0.20
C LEU A 299 2.46 10.20 -1.40
N TRP A 300 1.29 9.57 -1.36
CA TRP A 300 0.77 8.76 -2.47
C TRP A 300 0.48 9.59 -3.71
N GLN A 301 -0.20 10.74 -3.55
CA GLN A 301 -0.60 11.59 -4.67
C GLN A 301 0.62 12.23 -5.36
N ASP A 302 1.57 12.76 -4.58
CA ASP A 302 2.79 13.36 -5.10
C ASP A 302 3.65 12.30 -5.81
N PHE A 303 3.76 11.08 -5.24
CA PHE A 303 4.46 9.98 -5.87
C PHE A 303 3.79 9.54 -7.18
N LYS A 304 2.46 9.35 -7.18
CA LYS A 304 1.70 8.97 -8.37
C LYS A 304 1.81 10.04 -9.48
N SER A 305 1.72 11.31 -9.11
CA SER A 305 1.93 12.43 -10.03
C SER A 305 3.36 12.45 -10.59
N ALA A 306 4.36 12.08 -9.79
CA ALA A 306 5.72 11.95 -10.28
C ALA A 306 5.86 10.78 -11.28
N MET A 307 5.24 9.63 -11.01
CA MET A 307 5.23 8.46 -11.91
C MET A 307 4.55 8.74 -13.26
N SER A 308 3.57 9.64 -13.30
CA SER A 308 2.91 10.01 -14.56
C SER A 308 3.65 11.07 -15.37
N THR A 309 4.57 11.83 -14.76
CA THR A 309 5.16 13.03 -15.40
C THR A 309 6.68 13.05 -15.47
N LYS A 310 7.38 12.43 -14.52
CA LYS A 310 8.80 12.71 -14.25
C LYS A 310 9.67 11.48 -14.06
N ILE A 311 9.13 10.45 -13.42
CA ILE A 311 9.88 9.24 -13.05
C ILE A 311 9.25 8.01 -13.69
N GLN A 312 10.08 7.00 -13.90
CA GLN A 312 9.71 5.69 -14.39
C GLN A 312 10.13 4.64 -13.35
N PRO A 313 9.56 3.42 -13.37
CA PRO A 313 9.90 2.36 -12.42
C PRO A 313 11.40 2.03 -12.30
N LYS A 314 12.18 2.24 -13.36
CA LYS A 314 13.65 2.04 -13.40
C LYS A 314 14.46 3.30 -13.07
N SER A 315 13.83 4.40 -12.69
CA SER A 315 14.52 5.65 -12.36
C SER A 315 15.21 5.58 -11.00
N THR A 316 16.46 6.01 -10.92
CA THR A 316 17.14 6.22 -9.63
C THR A 316 16.64 7.52 -9.00
N LEU A 317 16.16 7.45 -7.76
CA LEU A 317 15.52 8.59 -7.10
C LEU A 317 16.47 9.38 -6.20
N LYS A 318 16.27 10.70 -6.17
CA LYS A 318 16.73 11.57 -5.08
C LYS A 318 15.53 12.20 -4.41
N VAL A 319 15.25 11.81 -3.16
CA VAL A 319 14.03 12.20 -2.46
C VAL A 319 14.28 13.43 -1.60
N VAL A 320 13.35 14.38 -1.65
CA VAL A 320 13.33 15.55 -0.76
C VAL A 320 11.94 15.69 -0.17
N PHE A 321 11.84 15.64 1.15
CA PHE A 321 10.61 16.02 1.85
C PHE A 321 10.53 17.55 1.96
N LEU A 322 9.39 18.12 1.55
CA LEU A 322 9.19 19.56 1.53
C LEU A 322 9.29 20.17 2.93
N GLY A 323 10.14 21.17 3.08
CA GLY A 323 10.39 21.85 4.36
C GLY A 323 11.42 21.18 5.25
N GLU A 324 12.01 20.07 4.81
CA GLU A 324 12.95 19.28 5.61
C GLU A 324 14.32 19.21 4.92
N PRO A 325 15.40 19.61 5.62
CA PRO A 325 16.73 19.47 5.07
C PRO A 325 17.09 17.98 5.00
N ALA A 326 17.35 17.47 3.79
CA ALA A 326 17.85 16.12 3.62
C ALA A 326 19.30 16.03 4.13
N VAL A 327 19.52 15.22 5.17
CA VAL A 327 20.85 14.94 5.72
C VAL A 327 21.59 13.92 4.86
N ASP A 328 20.85 12.95 4.30
CA ASP A 328 21.37 11.95 3.37
C ASP A 328 20.38 11.62 2.23
N ASP A 329 20.93 11.18 1.09
CA ASP A 329 20.12 10.72 -0.06
C ASP A 329 19.63 9.26 0.10
N GLY A 330 20.18 8.53 1.08
CA GLY A 330 19.85 7.13 1.35
C GLY A 330 18.68 6.96 2.31
N GLY A 331 18.71 7.62 3.46
CA GLY A 331 17.66 7.59 4.48
C GLY A 331 16.34 8.15 3.96
N SER A 332 16.39 9.30 3.28
CA SER A 332 15.20 9.90 2.65
C SER A 332 14.50 8.96 1.64
N ARG A 333 15.26 8.15 0.89
CA ARG A 333 14.71 7.11 0.01
C ARG A 333 14.08 5.95 0.78
N ARG A 334 14.77 5.43 1.79
CA ARG A 334 14.26 4.32 2.62
C ARG A 334 12.99 4.73 3.35
N GLU A 335 12.95 5.97 3.84
CA GLU A 335 11.79 6.56 4.46
C GLU A 335 10.62 6.65 3.48
N LEU A 336 10.84 7.19 2.28
CA LEU A 336 9.81 7.24 1.24
C LEU A 336 9.20 5.86 0.97
N PHE A 337 10.04 4.84 0.73
CA PHE A 337 9.52 3.51 0.41
C PHE A 337 8.86 2.81 1.60
N SER A 338 9.32 3.08 2.83
CA SER A 338 8.66 2.58 4.03
C SER A 338 7.25 3.14 4.16
N GLU A 339 7.10 4.45 4.00
CA GLU A 339 5.79 5.11 4.08
C GLU A 339 4.89 4.74 2.89
N LEU A 340 5.45 4.60 1.67
CA LEU A 340 4.69 4.11 0.53
C LEU A 340 4.19 2.69 0.74
N LEU A 341 5.02 1.76 1.21
CA LEU A 341 4.61 0.37 1.42
C LEU A 341 3.59 0.25 2.56
N MET A 342 3.65 1.10 3.58
CA MET A 342 2.60 1.23 4.60
C MET A 342 1.28 1.71 3.98
N ILE A 343 1.30 2.77 3.15
CA ILE A 343 0.09 3.21 2.45
C ILE A 343 -0.44 2.10 1.54
N VAL A 344 0.44 1.38 0.84
CA VAL A 344 0.05 0.26 -0.03
C VAL A 344 -0.70 -0.79 0.80
N SER A 345 -0.10 -1.26 1.89
CA SER A 345 -0.66 -2.34 2.71
C SER A 345 -1.97 -1.95 3.38
N GLU A 346 -2.11 -0.71 3.88
CA GLU A 346 -3.31 -0.26 4.61
C GLU A 346 -4.46 0.15 3.69
N LYS A 347 -4.15 0.79 2.55
CA LYS A 347 -5.18 1.36 1.66
C LYS A 347 -5.66 0.38 0.60
N PHE A 348 -4.74 -0.40 0.02
CA PHE A 348 -5.04 -1.23 -1.15
C PHE A 348 -5.13 -2.72 -0.81
N PHE A 349 -4.79 -3.12 0.42
CA PHE A 349 -4.88 -4.49 0.88
C PHE A 349 -5.69 -4.60 2.18
N LYS A 350 -6.34 -5.74 2.37
CA LYS A 350 -7.01 -6.12 3.61
C LYS A 350 -6.68 -7.58 3.90
N ASN A 351 -6.09 -7.85 5.06
CA ASN A 351 -5.60 -9.19 5.43
C ASN A 351 -4.65 -9.76 4.36
N GLY A 352 -3.78 -8.93 3.77
CA GLY A 352 -2.84 -9.32 2.72
C GLY A 352 -3.46 -9.60 1.34
N LYS A 353 -4.77 -9.40 1.15
CA LYS A 353 -5.46 -9.53 -0.14
C LYS A 353 -5.82 -8.16 -0.73
N PRO A 354 -5.74 -7.95 -2.06
CA PRO A 354 -6.15 -6.69 -2.67
C PRO A 354 -7.59 -6.32 -2.33
N VAL A 355 -7.87 -5.03 -2.12
CA VAL A 355 -9.25 -4.54 -1.98
C VAL A 355 -9.92 -4.59 -3.36
N ASN A 356 -11.18 -5.05 -3.41
CA ASN A 356 -11.93 -5.10 -4.67
C ASN A 356 -12.52 -3.71 -5.04
N SER A 357 -11.64 -2.74 -5.29
CA SER A 357 -11.98 -1.36 -5.64
C SER A 357 -11.86 -1.14 -7.16
N THR A 358 -12.99 -0.97 -7.83
CA THR A 358 -13.04 -0.66 -9.26
C THR A 358 -12.52 0.74 -9.57
N VAL A 359 -12.65 1.69 -8.63
CA VAL A 359 -12.10 3.05 -8.77
C VAL A 359 -10.57 3.02 -8.77
N ALA A 360 -9.96 2.32 -7.80
CA ALA A 360 -8.51 2.17 -7.73
C ALA A 360 -7.97 1.38 -8.94
N LEU A 361 -8.71 0.36 -9.38
CA LEU A 361 -8.40 -0.41 -10.59
C LEU A 361 -8.40 0.46 -11.84
N ALA A 362 -9.46 1.26 -12.06
CA ALA A 362 -9.55 2.16 -13.21
C ALA A 362 -8.47 3.25 -13.18
N ALA A 363 -8.09 3.70 -11.99
CA ALA A 363 -7.03 4.69 -11.80
C ALA A 363 -5.60 4.12 -11.93
N GLY A 364 -5.44 2.82 -12.18
CA GLY A 364 -4.14 2.15 -12.28
C GLY A 364 -3.36 2.10 -10.96
N ASP A 365 -4.05 2.18 -9.81
CA ASP A 365 -3.39 2.21 -8.50
C ASP A 365 -2.70 0.88 -8.17
N PHE A 366 -3.27 -0.27 -8.57
CA PHE A 366 -2.63 -1.57 -8.32
C PHE A 366 -1.36 -1.77 -9.16
N LYS A 367 -1.33 -1.20 -10.37
CA LYS A 367 -0.09 -1.11 -11.16
C LYS A 367 0.95 -0.26 -10.46
N THR A 368 0.53 0.87 -9.89
CA THR A 368 1.42 1.71 -9.07
C THR A 368 1.91 0.96 -7.83
N CYS A 369 1.07 0.15 -7.18
CA CYS A 369 1.49 -0.70 -6.05
C CYS A 369 2.61 -1.66 -6.45
N GLY A 370 2.47 -2.38 -7.57
CA GLY A 370 3.52 -3.26 -8.10
C GLY A 370 4.82 -2.51 -8.39
N ALA A 371 4.74 -1.32 -9.00
CA ALA A 371 5.91 -0.48 -9.24
C ALA A 371 6.58 -0.04 -7.92
N VAL A 372 5.82 0.37 -6.90
CA VAL A 372 6.35 0.73 -5.57
C VAL A 372 7.10 -0.44 -4.95
N MET A 373 6.54 -1.65 -5.01
CA MET A 373 7.18 -2.86 -4.50
C MET A 373 8.54 -3.10 -5.18
N GLY A 374 8.58 -3.07 -6.52
CA GLY A 374 9.81 -3.29 -7.27
C GLY A 374 10.84 -2.17 -7.08
N MET A 375 10.40 -0.91 -7.07
CA MET A 375 11.28 0.25 -6.83
C MET A 375 11.90 0.21 -5.45
N SER A 376 11.13 -0.17 -4.42
CA SER A 376 11.65 -0.32 -3.05
C SER A 376 12.78 -1.35 -3.01
N LEU A 377 12.56 -2.54 -3.58
CA LEU A 377 13.54 -3.62 -3.61
C LEU A 377 14.82 -3.20 -4.33
N LEU A 378 14.71 -2.62 -5.53
CA LEU A 378 15.86 -2.24 -6.34
C LEU A 378 16.66 -1.07 -5.73
N GLN A 379 16.02 -0.18 -4.96
CA GLN A 379 16.67 1.02 -4.44
C GLN A 379 17.05 0.94 -2.96
N GLY A 380 17.04 -0.27 -2.38
CA GLY A 380 17.47 -0.50 -1.00
C GLY A 380 16.45 -0.07 0.05
N GLY A 381 15.18 0.02 -0.32
CA GLY A 381 14.05 0.14 0.58
C GLY A 381 13.61 -1.21 1.16
N PRO A 382 12.59 -1.21 2.03
CA PRO A 382 12.07 -2.43 2.64
C PRO A 382 11.36 -3.35 1.63
N ALA A 383 11.24 -4.63 1.96
CA ALA A 383 10.40 -5.55 1.20
C ALA A 383 8.90 -5.29 1.50
N PRO A 384 7.99 -5.70 0.60
CA PRO A 384 6.56 -5.61 0.86
C PRO A 384 6.13 -6.42 2.10
N ASN A 385 6.46 -7.72 2.20
CA ASN A 385 6.26 -8.55 3.40
C ASN A 385 4.88 -8.41 4.10
N PHE A 386 3.79 -8.29 3.35
CA PHE A 386 2.43 -8.16 3.93
C PHE A 386 1.36 -8.96 3.18
N LEU A 387 1.71 -9.67 2.11
CA LEU A 387 0.74 -10.38 1.28
C LEU A 387 0.31 -11.70 1.93
N ALA A 388 -0.96 -12.06 1.69
CA ALA A 388 -1.48 -13.37 2.04
C ALA A 388 -0.76 -14.48 1.24
N ALA A 389 -0.68 -15.68 1.80
CA ALA A 389 0.10 -16.78 1.23
C ALA A 389 -0.32 -17.16 -0.21
N ASP A 390 -1.61 -17.09 -0.52
CA ASP A 390 -2.16 -17.34 -1.85
C ASP A 390 -1.79 -16.23 -2.84
N VAL A 391 -1.89 -14.97 -2.43
CA VAL A 391 -1.49 -13.80 -3.23
C VAL A 391 0.03 -13.81 -3.50
N ALA A 392 0.84 -14.10 -2.49
CA ALA A 392 2.29 -14.22 -2.63
C ALA A 392 2.65 -15.38 -3.57
N SER A 393 1.98 -16.53 -3.43
CA SER A 393 2.21 -17.69 -4.31
C SER A 393 1.88 -17.35 -5.77
N TYR A 394 0.73 -16.70 -6.01
CA TYR A 394 0.36 -16.22 -7.34
C TYR A 394 1.43 -15.31 -7.95
N LEU A 395 1.86 -14.28 -7.21
CA LEU A 395 2.85 -13.32 -7.72
C LEU A 395 4.18 -13.97 -8.10
N VAL A 396 4.65 -14.90 -7.28
CA VAL A 396 5.89 -15.62 -7.56
C VAL A 396 5.74 -16.74 -8.58
N GLY A 397 4.52 -17.05 -9.04
CA GLY A 397 4.27 -18.17 -9.95
C GLY A 397 4.31 -19.55 -9.27
N ASP A 398 4.22 -19.60 -7.94
CA ASP A 398 4.07 -20.84 -7.20
C ASP A 398 2.63 -21.37 -7.33
N PRO A 399 2.45 -22.69 -7.54
CA PRO A 399 1.11 -23.30 -7.58
C PRO A 399 0.31 -23.05 -6.30
N LEU A 400 -0.96 -22.70 -6.45
CA LEU A 400 -1.92 -22.61 -5.36
C LEU A 400 -2.24 -24.02 -4.84
N ARG A 401 -2.53 -24.11 -3.54
CA ARG A 401 -2.76 -25.41 -2.88
C ARG A 401 -4.26 -25.70 -2.81
N PRO A 402 -4.72 -26.90 -3.23
CA PRO A 402 -6.12 -27.30 -3.14
C PRO A 402 -6.72 -27.17 -1.74
N VAL A 403 -5.93 -27.51 -0.71
CA VAL A 403 -6.35 -27.48 0.71
C VAL A 403 -6.82 -26.10 1.18
N ASP A 404 -6.35 -25.02 0.53
CA ASP A 404 -6.67 -23.64 0.89
C ASP A 404 -8.01 -23.15 0.27
N ASN A 405 -8.63 -23.94 -0.63
CA ASN A 405 -9.93 -23.64 -1.23
C ASN A 405 -11.01 -23.53 -0.14
N GLN A 406 -11.73 -22.42 -0.06
CA GLN A 406 -12.82 -22.20 0.87
C GLN A 406 -14.07 -23.02 0.50
N ASP A 407 -14.37 -23.19 -0.79
CA ASP A 407 -15.50 -24.01 -1.23
C ASP A 407 -15.16 -25.51 -1.06
N PRO A 408 -15.92 -26.26 -0.24
CA PRO A 408 -15.64 -27.66 0.03
C PRO A 408 -15.85 -28.57 -1.19
N VAL A 409 -16.66 -28.18 -2.17
CA VAL A 409 -16.87 -28.91 -3.43
C VAL A 409 -15.65 -28.74 -4.32
N LEU A 410 -15.19 -27.50 -4.51
CA LEU A 410 -13.98 -27.19 -5.29
C LEU A 410 -12.74 -27.83 -4.65
N ARG A 411 -12.61 -27.77 -3.32
CA ARG A 411 -11.54 -28.44 -2.56
C ARG A 411 -11.51 -29.94 -2.83
N ARG A 412 -12.64 -30.64 -2.64
CA ARG A 412 -12.73 -32.10 -2.83
C ARG A 412 -12.44 -32.51 -4.27
N ALA A 413 -12.92 -31.76 -5.26
CA ALA A 413 -12.63 -32.03 -6.66
C ALA A 413 -11.12 -31.92 -6.95
N ALA A 414 -10.48 -30.84 -6.51
CA ALA A 414 -9.05 -30.63 -6.69
C ALA A 414 -8.19 -31.68 -5.94
N GLU A 415 -8.57 -32.07 -4.72
CA GLU A 415 -7.89 -33.13 -3.95
C GLU A 415 -8.05 -34.51 -4.60
N ALA A 416 -9.25 -34.83 -5.11
CA ALA A 416 -9.48 -36.08 -5.84
C ALA A 416 -8.59 -36.16 -7.10
N LEU A 417 -8.53 -35.09 -7.88
CA LEU A 417 -7.65 -34.98 -9.04
C LEU A 417 -6.17 -35.09 -8.65
N SER A 418 -5.77 -34.46 -7.54
CA SER A 418 -4.38 -34.53 -7.02
C SER A 418 -3.97 -35.95 -6.62
N SER A 419 -4.94 -36.80 -6.24
CA SER A 419 -4.70 -38.17 -5.81
C SER A 419 -4.65 -39.19 -6.96
N ALA A 420 -5.01 -38.78 -8.18
CA ALA A 420 -5.01 -39.67 -9.34
C ALA A 420 -3.58 -40.00 -9.78
N THR A 421 -3.31 -41.28 -10.04
CA THR A 421 -2.01 -41.81 -10.48
C THR A 421 -2.05 -42.45 -11.86
N THR A 422 -3.21 -42.46 -12.51
CA THR A 422 -3.42 -43.03 -13.85
C THR A 422 -4.41 -42.19 -14.65
N ASP A 423 -4.25 -42.15 -15.98
CA ASP A 423 -5.19 -41.46 -16.88
C ASP A 423 -6.64 -41.94 -16.70
N GLU A 424 -6.84 -43.24 -16.42
CA GLU A 424 -8.18 -43.78 -16.19
C GLU A 424 -8.84 -43.21 -14.93
N GLN A 425 -8.08 -43.01 -13.85
CA GLN A 425 -8.58 -42.36 -12.64
C GLN A 425 -8.89 -40.88 -12.87
N VAL A 426 -8.07 -40.18 -13.66
CA VAL A 426 -8.33 -38.79 -14.07
C VAL A 426 -9.65 -38.71 -14.83
N ARG A 427 -9.82 -39.52 -15.89
CA ARG A 427 -11.06 -39.57 -16.67
C ARG A 427 -12.28 -39.93 -15.83
N THR A 428 -12.16 -40.93 -14.97
CA THR A 428 -13.24 -41.33 -14.05
C THR A 428 -13.63 -40.17 -13.11
N THR A 429 -12.64 -39.45 -12.58
CA THR A 429 -12.88 -38.30 -11.68
C THR A 429 -13.55 -37.16 -12.42
N LEU A 430 -13.02 -36.77 -13.58
CA LEU A 430 -13.53 -35.66 -14.39
C LEU A 430 -14.92 -35.92 -14.98
N THR A 431 -15.31 -37.18 -15.13
CA THR A 431 -16.65 -37.58 -15.63
C THR A 431 -17.67 -37.79 -14.53
N SER A 432 -17.31 -37.61 -13.26
CA SER A 432 -18.28 -37.64 -12.16
C SER A 432 -19.17 -36.40 -12.18
N ASP A 433 -20.47 -36.57 -11.90
CA ASP A 433 -21.46 -35.48 -11.95
C ASP A 433 -21.02 -34.24 -11.16
N VAL A 434 -20.47 -34.45 -9.96
CA VAL A 434 -19.99 -33.35 -9.09
C VAL A 434 -18.83 -32.60 -9.73
N VAL A 435 -17.89 -33.29 -10.38
CA VAL A 435 -16.74 -32.65 -11.00
C VAL A 435 -17.13 -31.98 -12.31
N LEU A 436 -18.12 -32.50 -13.05
CA LEU A 436 -18.65 -31.83 -14.23
C LEU A 436 -19.22 -30.44 -13.89
N ASP A 437 -19.96 -30.31 -12.78
CA ASP A 437 -20.43 -29.00 -12.29
C ASP A 437 -19.24 -28.06 -11.96
N VAL A 438 -18.17 -28.61 -11.36
CA VAL A 438 -16.94 -27.84 -11.08
C VAL A 438 -16.26 -27.39 -12.37
N LEU A 439 -16.14 -28.26 -13.37
CA LEU A 439 -15.57 -27.97 -14.68
C LEU A 439 -16.38 -26.87 -15.40
N GLU A 440 -17.71 -26.92 -15.32
CA GLU A 440 -18.57 -25.85 -15.83
C GLU A 440 -18.31 -24.52 -15.10
N SER A 441 -18.16 -24.55 -13.77
CA SER A 441 -17.95 -23.36 -12.93
C SER A 441 -16.63 -22.62 -13.25
N ILE A 442 -15.60 -23.36 -13.67
CA ILE A 442 -14.31 -22.83 -14.13
C ILE A 442 -14.27 -22.60 -15.64
N ARG A 443 -15.38 -22.87 -16.36
CA ARG A 443 -15.51 -22.72 -17.82
C ARG A 443 -14.51 -23.59 -18.59
N TYR A 444 -14.26 -24.78 -18.09
CA TYR A 444 -13.39 -25.75 -18.75
C TYR A 444 -13.97 -26.17 -20.11
N THR A 445 -13.14 -26.12 -21.16
CA THR A 445 -13.55 -26.46 -22.53
C THR A 445 -12.94 -27.75 -23.06
N GLY A 446 -12.07 -28.40 -22.28
CA GLY A 446 -11.48 -29.69 -22.63
C GLY A 446 -12.51 -30.82 -22.62
N ILE A 447 -12.09 -32.01 -23.06
CA ILE A 447 -12.96 -33.19 -23.14
C ILE A 447 -12.56 -34.14 -22.01
N PRO A 448 -13.31 -34.22 -20.90
CA PRO A 448 -12.98 -35.04 -19.72
C PRO A 448 -12.54 -36.47 -20.03
N GLN A 449 -13.13 -37.10 -21.06
CA GLN A 449 -12.84 -38.47 -21.46
C GLN A 449 -11.51 -38.64 -22.22
N LYS A 450 -10.84 -37.54 -22.59
CA LYS A 450 -9.57 -37.54 -23.31
C LYS A 450 -8.41 -36.99 -22.48
N GLU A 451 -8.68 -36.47 -21.28
CA GLU A 451 -7.66 -35.93 -20.40
C GLU A 451 -6.71 -37.02 -19.89
N THR A 452 -5.47 -36.60 -19.65
CA THR A 452 -4.39 -37.42 -19.11
C THR A 452 -3.85 -36.78 -17.83
N LEU A 453 -2.92 -37.45 -17.16
CA LEU A 453 -2.22 -36.89 -16.01
C LEU A 453 -1.51 -35.55 -16.29
N ALA A 454 -1.14 -35.27 -17.53
CA ALA A 454 -0.47 -34.01 -17.91
C ALA A 454 -1.36 -32.77 -17.64
N GLU A 455 -2.67 -32.89 -17.89
CA GLU A 455 -3.62 -31.79 -17.81
C GLU A 455 -4.18 -31.57 -16.38
N VAL A 456 -3.90 -32.50 -15.47
CA VAL A 456 -4.41 -32.45 -14.09
C VAL A 456 -3.95 -31.19 -13.36
N ARG A 457 -2.68 -30.81 -13.52
CA ARG A 457 -2.11 -29.64 -12.83
C ARG A 457 -2.78 -28.32 -13.30
N PRO A 458 -2.91 -28.02 -14.60
CA PRO A 458 -3.69 -26.88 -15.08
C PRO A 458 -5.15 -26.84 -14.59
N ILE A 459 -5.83 -27.99 -14.57
CA ILE A 459 -7.22 -28.08 -14.08
C ILE A 459 -7.30 -27.74 -12.60
N ILE A 460 -6.43 -28.34 -11.77
CA ILE A 460 -6.37 -28.07 -10.34
C ILE A 460 -6.08 -26.58 -10.08
N GLN A 461 -5.12 -26.00 -10.81
CA GLN A 461 -4.79 -24.58 -10.65
C GLN A 461 -5.95 -23.68 -11.07
N SER A 462 -6.71 -24.04 -12.10
CA SER A 462 -7.92 -23.32 -12.51
C SER A 462 -9.01 -23.37 -11.43
N ILE A 463 -9.20 -24.53 -10.78
CA ILE A 463 -10.10 -24.68 -9.63
C ILE A 463 -9.64 -23.80 -8.46
N CYS A 464 -8.35 -23.84 -8.12
CA CYS A 464 -7.81 -23.02 -7.04
C CYS A 464 -7.92 -21.52 -7.33
N MET A 465 -7.62 -21.12 -8.57
CA MET A 465 -7.76 -19.72 -9.02
C MET A 465 -9.19 -19.23 -8.88
N LYS A 466 -10.16 -20.05 -9.32
CA LYS A 466 -11.60 -19.75 -9.24
C LYS A 466 -12.02 -19.40 -7.83
N ASP A 467 -11.59 -20.19 -6.86
CA ASP A 467 -12.04 -20.07 -5.46
C ASP A 467 -11.22 -19.05 -4.66
N GLN A 468 -9.90 -19.07 -4.79
CA GLN A 468 -9.00 -18.31 -3.91
C GLN A 468 -8.82 -16.85 -4.33
N LEU A 469 -8.71 -16.60 -5.65
CA LEU A 469 -8.19 -15.33 -6.18
C LEU A 469 -9.00 -14.70 -7.32
N CYS A 470 -9.96 -15.39 -7.94
CA CYS A 470 -10.65 -14.93 -9.15
C CYS A 470 -11.22 -13.51 -9.04
N GLN A 471 -11.78 -13.15 -7.88
CA GLN A 471 -12.35 -11.82 -7.64
C GLN A 471 -11.30 -10.69 -7.55
N TYR A 472 -10.02 -11.03 -7.40
CA TYR A 472 -8.90 -10.09 -7.29
C TYR A 472 -8.00 -10.09 -8.54
N LEU A 473 -8.28 -10.96 -9.51
CA LEU A 473 -7.42 -11.16 -10.67
C LEU A 473 -7.11 -9.87 -11.44
N PRO A 474 -8.08 -8.93 -11.67
CA PRO A 474 -7.76 -7.66 -12.33
C PRO A 474 -6.72 -6.82 -11.58
N GLN A 475 -6.80 -6.78 -10.25
CA GLN A 475 -5.86 -6.05 -9.40
C GLN A 475 -4.49 -6.72 -9.39
N LEU A 476 -4.46 -8.05 -9.32
CA LEU A 476 -3.24 -8.84 -9.35
C LEU A 476 -2.49 -8.68 -10.67
N VAL A 477 -3.20 -8.76 -11.81
CA VAL A 477 -2.61 -8.54 -13.15
C VAL A 477 -2.04 -7.13 -13.30
N GLN A 478 -2.72 -6.11 -12.78
CA GLN A 478 -2.15 -4.76 -12.76
C GLN A 478 -0.87 -4.68 -11.93
N MET A 479 -0.86 -5.32 -10.75
CA MET A 479 0.32 -5.36 -9.88
C MET A 479 1.49 -6.08 -10.55
N GLU A 480 1.24 -7.20 -11.25
CA GLU A 480 2.26 -7.87 -12.07
C GLU A 480 2.83 -6.95 -13.14
N SER A 481 1.99 -6.19 -13.86
CA SER A 481 2.45 -5.21 -14.83
C SER A 481 3.36 -4.14 -14.19
N GLY A 482 3.09 -3.72 -12.94
CA GLY A 482 3.96 -2.78 -12.23
C GLY A 482 5.32 -3.36 -11.89
N LEU A 483 5.38 -4.62 -11.47
CA LEU A 483 6.63 -5.35 -11.21
C LEU A 483 7.40 -5.65 -12.50
N ASP A 484 6.69 -5.89 -13.59
CA ASP A 484 7.26 -6.11 -14.91
C ASP A 484 7.86 -4.81 -15.49
N ASP A 485 7.22 -3.65 -15.28
CA ASP A 485 7.80 -2.37 -15.68
C ASP A 485 9.13 -2.08 -14.91
N CYS A 486 9.28 -2.60 -13.68
CA CYS A 486 10.57 -2.59 -12.96
C CYS A 486 11.60 -3.56 -13.57
N GLY A 487 11.17 -4.57 -14.32
CA GLY A 487 11.99 -5.61 -14.93
C GLY A 487 12.31 -6.79 -14.02
N ILE A 488 11.59 -6.96 -12.91
CA ILE A 488 11.92 -7.97 -11.89
C ILE A 488 10.99 -9.19 -11.89
N LEU A 489 9.81 -9.11 -12.53
CA LEU A 489 8.79 -10.18 -12.50
C LEU A 489 9.34 -11.53 -12.98
N ASN A 490 10.05 -11.54 -14.11
CA ASN A 490 10.66 -12.76 -14.65
C ASN A 490 11.72 -13.36 -13.70
N HIS A 491 12.47 -12.53 -12.96
CA HIS A 491 13.45 -13.00 -12.00
C HIS A 491 12.79 -13.58 -10.74
N ILE A 492 11.71 -12.95 -10.28
CA ILE A 492 10.89 -13.44 -9.17
C ILE A 492 10.36 -14.86 -9.49
N ARG A 493 9.79 -15.05 -10.69
CA ARG A 493 9.17 -16.32 -11.10
C ARG A 493 10.18 -17.45 -11.37
N ARG A 494 11.42 -17.12 -11.75
CA ARG A 494 12.48 -18.13 -11.94
C ARG A 494 13.03 -18.69 -10.63
N ASN A 495 12.91 -17.93 -9.54
CA ASN A 495 13.54 -18.24 -8.24
C ASN A 495 12.52 -18.19 -7.09
N THR A 496 11.37 -18.84 -7.26
CA THR A 496 10.19 -18.65 -6.39
C THR A 496 10.49 -18.86 -4.90
N GLN A 497 11.27 -19.89 -4.54
CA GLN A 497 11.64 -20.20 -3.16
C GLN A 497 12.41 -19.06 -2.46
N ILE A 498 13.21 -18.29 -3.21
CA ILE A 498 14.02 -17.19 -2.68
C ILE A 498 13.17 -15.91 -2.57
N TRP A 499 12.25 -15.70 -3.53
CA TRP A 499 11.47 -14.46 -3.62
C TRP A 499 10.14 -14.50 -2.86
N LYS A 500 9.57 -15.67 -2.59
CA LYS A 500 8.30 -15.77 -1.86
C LYS A 500 8.30 -15.07 -0.50
N PRO A 501 9.34 -15.22 0.35
CA PRO A 501 9.40 -14.53 1.64
C PRO A 501 9.52 -13.00 1.53
N VAL A 502 9.87 -12.46 0.35
CA VAL A 502 9.90 -11.01 0.09
C VAL A 502 8.49 -10.41 0.13
N PHE A 503 7.50 -11.20 -0.26
CA PHE A 503 6.11 -10.75 -0.42
C PHE A 503 5.20 -11.27 0.68
N ALA A 504 5.36 -12.54 1.07
CA ALA A 504 4.55 -13.19 2.08
C ALA A 504 4.79 -12.57 3.45
N SER A 505 3.73 -12.33 4.23
CA SER A 505 3.80 -11.80 5.60
C SER A 505 4.46 -12.81 6.56
N GLU A 506 5.79 -12.82 6.60
CA GLU A 506 6.60 -13.74 7.40
C GLU A 506 7.66 -12.98 8.23
N ASN A 507 8.22 -13.64 9.24
CA ASN A 507 9.29 -13.08 10.08
C ASN A 507 10.66 -13.03 9.36
N PHE A 508 10.69 -13.04 8.03
CA PHE A 508 11.93 -13.13 7.26
C PHE A 508 12.84 -11.90 7.46
N PHE A 509 12.24 -10.72 7.65
CA PHE A 509 12.97 -9.46 7.83
C PHE A 509 13.05 -8.97 9.28
N THR A 510 12.74 -9.84 10.25
CA THR A 510 12.94 -9.53 11.68
C THR A 510 14.43 -9.54 12.04
N ILE A 511 14.77 -8.87 13.14
CA ILE A 511 16.12 -8.82 13.70
C ILE A 511 16.08 -9.18 15.17
N THR A 512 17.07 -9.94 15.64
CA THR A 512 17.26 -10.19 17.08
C THR A 512 18.16 -9.12 17.70
N ALA A 513 18.19 -9.02 19.03
CA ALA A 513 19.09 -8.12 19.74
C ALA A 513 20.57 -8.41 19.43
N ASP A 514 20.92 -9.68 19.25
CA ASP A 514 22.29 -10.11 18.92
C ASP A 514 22.65 -9.68 17.49
N GLU A 515 21.78 -9.94 16.52
CA GLU A 515 21.97 -9.49 15.13
C GLU A 515 22.05 -7.96 15.04
N PHE A 516 21.25 -7.24 15.83
CA PHE A 516 21.28 -5.78 15.89
C PHE A 516 22.63 -5.26 16.43
N GLN A 517 23.15 -5.87 17.49
CA GLN A 517 24.45 -5.53 18.07
C GLN A 517 25.63 -5.88 17.15
N ASP A 518 25.58 -7.01 16.44
CA ASP A 518 26.60 -7.39 15.45
C ASP A 518 26.71 -6.39 14.28
N ASN A 519 25.63 -5.68 14.02
CA ASN A 519 25.55 -4.58 13.04
C ASN A 519 26.02 -3.23 13.60
N MET A 520 26.51 -3.16 14.83
CA MET A 520 27.07 -1.93 15.42
C MET A 520 28.60 -1.83 15.32
N THR A 521 29.08 -0.60 15.43
CA THR A 521 30.49 -0.24 15.63
C THR A 521 30.52 0.81 16.73
N VAL A 522 31.15 0.47 17.85
CA VAL A 522 31.15 1.31 19.06
C VAL A 522 32.49 2.04 19.16
N ASN A 523 32.43 3.36 19.16
CA ASN A 523 33.61 4.23 19.21
C ASN A 523 33.88 4.66 20.65
N PHE A 524 34.67 3.86 21.38
CA PHE A 524 35.10 4.20 22.74
C PHE A 524 36.20 5.27 22.74
N SER A 525 36.18 6.16 23.73
CA SER A 525 37.24 7.13 24.02
C SER A 525 38.57 6.46 24.32
N GLU A 526 39.68 7.12 23.96
CA GLU A 526 41.03 6.71 24.34
C GLU A 526 41.30 6.91 25.84
N SER A 527 40.67 7.93 26.45
CA SER A 527 40.80 8.20 27.87
C SER A 527 40.13 7.09 28.70
N GLN A 528 40.91 6.37 29.51
CA GLN A 528 40.40 5.23 30.29
C GLN A 528 39.22 5.61 31.21
N ILE A 529 39.28 6.79 31.83
CA ILE A 529 38.20 7.27 32.72
C ILE A 529 36.89 7.44 31.96
N ARG A 530 36.94 7.99 30.75
CA ARG A 530 35.74 8.11 29.89
C ARG A 530 35.31 6.74 29.40
N LYS A 531 36.25 5.93 28.94
CA LYS A 531 36.01 4.58 28.44
C LYS A 531 35.28 3.68 29.43
N ASP A 532 35.63 3.71 30.71
CA ASP A 532 34.96 2.89 31.72
C ASP A 532 33.47 3.27 31.89
N ALA A 533 33.16 4.57 31.85
CA ALA A 533 31.79 5.08 31.89
C ALA A 533 31.02 4.73 30.59
N GLU A 534 31.67 4.82 29.44
CA GLU A 534 31.11 4.45 28.14
C GLU A 534 30.81 2.96 28.05
N ILE A 535 31.71 2.08 28.52
CA ILE A 535 31.50 0.63 28.58
C ILE A 535 30.26 0.30 29.42
N THR A 536 30.14 0.95 30.59
CA THR A 536 28.97 0.77 31.46
C THR A 536 27.68 1.23 30.77
N THR A 537 27.73 2.39 30.11
CA THR A 537 26.58 2.94 29.36
C THR A 537 26.19 2.03 28.20
N PHE A 538 27.17 1.53 27.43
CA PHE A 538 26.92 0.61 26.34
C PHE A 538 26.35 -0.72 26.83
N LYS A 539 26.81 -1.21 27.98
CA LYS A 539 26.23 -2.40 28.60
C LYS A 539 24.74 -2.22 28.93
N PHE A 540 24.35 -1.08 29.51
CA PHE A 540 22.94 -0.77 29.73
C PHE A 540 22.15 -0.67 28.42
N PHE A 541 22.73 -0.07 27.39
CA PHE A 541 22.10 -0.02 26.07
C PHE A 541 21.90 -1.42 25.47
N SER A 542 22.90 -2.32 25.54
CA SER A 542 22.76 -3.73 25.16
C SER A 542 21.66 -4.43 25.96
N ASP A 543 21.57 -4.20 27.28
CA ASP A 543 20.52 -4.79 28.12
C ASP A 543 19.12 -4.29 27.74
N VAL A 544 18.99 -3.02 27.33
CA VAL A 544 17.74 -2.46 26.78
C VAL A 544 17.38 -3.16 25.47
N LEU A 545 18.32 -3.35 24.55
CA LEU A 545 18.07 -4.06 23.28
C LEU A 545 17.59 -5.49 23.53
N THR A 546 18.24 -6.24 24.43
CA THR A 546 17.81 -7.57 24.84
C THR A 546 16.42 -7.55 25.49
N SER A 547 16.13 -6.53 26.30
CA SER A 547 14.81 -6.38 26.93
C SER A 547 13.71 -6.09 25.91
N ILE A 548 13.98 -5.26 24.90
CA ILE A 548 13.05 -4.98 23.80
C ILE A 548 12.77 -6.26 23.00
N ASP A 549 13.82 -6.99 22.61
CA ASP A 549 13.70 -8.24 21.85
C ASP A 549 12.91 -9.31 22.61
N ALA A 550 13.09 -9.37 23.93
CA ALA A 550 12.34 -10.26 24.81
C ALA A 550 10.89 -9.79 25.08
N GLY A 551 10.45 -8.65 24.53
CA GLY A 551 9.12 -8.08 24.75
C GLY A 551 8.92 -7.48 26.15
N GLY A 552 10.01 -7.13 26.83
CA GLY A 552 10.00 -6.57 28.18
C GLY A 552 9.72 -5.06 28.26
N ILE A 553 9.68 -4.36 27.12
CA ILE A 553 9.33 -2.94 27.02
C ILE A 553 8.04 -2.82 26.20
N GLU A 554 6.98 -2.31 26.83
CA GLU A 554 5.70 -2.08 26.16
C GLU A 554 5.84 -0.98 25.09
N ASP A 555 5.14 -1.16 23.96
CA ASP A 555 5.04 -0.20 22.84
C ASP A 555 6.34 0.16 22.11
N VAL A 556 7.44 -0.56 22.35
CA VAL A 556 8.72 -0.36 21.63
C VAL A 556 9.22 -1.69 21.09
N SER A 557 9.53 -1.71 19.79
CA SER A 557 10.16 -2.85 19.12
C SER A 557 11.55 -2.48 18.59
N LEU A 558 12.38 -3.49 18.29
CA LEU A 558 13.65 -3.26 17.59
C LEU A 558 13.45 -2.60 16.21
N MET A 559 12.28 -2.82 15.59
CA MET A 559 11.95 -2.19 14.30
C MET A 559 11.71 -0.69 14.44
N ASP A 560 11.17 -0.22 15.56
CA ASP A 560 11.02 1.20 15.82
C ASP A 560 12.39 1.89 15.91
N LEU A 561 13.37 1.23 16.54
CA LEU A 561 14.76 1.70 16.56
C LEU A 561 15.38 1.71 15.15
N ILE A 562 15.18 0.64 14.35
CA ILE A 562 15.66 0.59 12.96
C ILE A 562 15.06 1.73 12.13
N LYS A 563 13.74 1.95 12.25
CA LYS A 563 13.04 3.03 11.53
C LYS A 563 13.56 4.40 11.95
N TRP A 564 13.73 4.63 13.24
CA TRP A 564 14.28 5.88 13.77
C TRP A 564 15.70 6.15 13.24
N MET A 565 16.58 5.15 13.22
CA MET A 565 17.96 5.32 12.77
C MET A 565 18.12 5.44 11.25
N THR A 566 17.27 4.74 10.48
CA THR A 566 17.54 4.48 9.06
C THR A 566 16.48 4.98 8.10
N GLY A 567 15.30 5.32 8.61
CA GLY A 567 14.08 5.57 7.84
C GLY A 567 13.39 4.29 7.34
N ALA A 568 13.98 3.10 7.50
CA ALA A 568 13.40 1.84 7.03
C ALA A 568 12.50 1.19 8.07
N SER A 569 11.28 0.76 7.71
CA SER A 569 10.37 0.05 8.63
C SER A 569 10.80 -1.40 8.95
N GLN A 570 11.77 -1.93 8.21
CA GLN A 570 12.36 -3.26 8.39
C GLN A 570 13.78 -3.27 7.83
N ILE A 571 14.53 -4.34 8.06
CA ILE A 571 15.80 -4.53 7.34
C ILE A 571 15.51 -4.68 5.83
N PRO A 572 16.10 -3.84 4.96
CA PRO A 572 16.01 -4.02 3.51
C PRO A 572 16.63 -5.36 3.08
N PRO A 573 16.11 -6.04 2.05
CA PRO A 573 16.75 -7.23 1.50
C PRO A 573 18.21 -7.03 1.08
N LEU A 574 18.57 -5.82 0.64
CA LEU A 574 19.95 -5.44 0.32
C LEU A 574 20.85 -5.24 1.55
N GLY A 575 20.27 -5.24 2.75
CA GLY A 575 20.90 -4.82 4.00
C GLY A 575 21.22 -3.32 4.01
N PHE A 576 21.80 -2.87 5.13
CA PHE A 576 22.32 -1.51 5.22
C PHE A 576 23.74 -1.43 4.64
N PRO A 577 24.09 -0.33 3.93
CA PRO A 577 25.41 -0.19 3.32
C PRO A 577 26.53 0.06 4.34
N LYS A 578 26.17 0.46 5.56
CA LYS A 578 27.09 0.76 6.66
C LYS A 578 26.55 0.16 7.95
N LYS A 579 27.46 -0.25 8.84
CA LYS A 579 27.14 -0.59 10.23
C LYS A 579 26.65 0.65 10.98
N PHE A 580 25.82 0.44 12.00
CA PHE A 580 25.40 1.50 12.92
C PHE A 580 26.59 1.95 13.76
N THR A 581 26.78 3.25 13.93
CA THR A 581 27.89 3.79 14.75
C THR A 581 27.33 4.30 16.07
N VAL A 582 27.95 3.88 17.17
CA VAL A 582 27.63 4.37 18.51
C VAL A 582 28.76 5.28 18.97
N GLU A 583 28.42 6.53 19.26
CA GLU A 583 29.33 7.55 19.77
C GLU A 583 28.84 8.05 21.13
N PHE A 584 29.78 8.33 22.04
CA PHE A 584 29.48 8.81 23.38
C PHE A 584 29.71 10.31 23.48
N VAL A 585 28.67 11.03 23.88
CA VAL A 585 28.74 12.47 24.09
C VAL A 585 29.06 12.75 25.55
N HIS A 586 30.14 13.48 25.80
CA HIS A 586 30.59 13.88 27.14
C HIS A 586 30.38 15.37 27.38
N GLY A 587 30.03 15.75 28.60
CA GLY A 587 29.99 17.16 29.01
C GLY A 587 28.68 17.88 28.71
N CYS A 588 27.55 17.21 28.96
CA CYS A 588 26.21 17.75 28.79
C CYS A 588 26.02 19.03 29.62
N THR A 589 25.41 20.06 29.02
CA THR A 589 25.08 21.30 29.72
C THR A 589 23.92 21.11 30.69
N ALA A 590 23.82 21.98 31.69
CA ALA A 590 22.67 21.99 32.59
C ALA A 590 21.36 22.18 31.79
N GLY A 591 20.45 21.21 31.89
CA GLY A 591 19.21 21.17 31.12
C GLY A 591 19.22 20.27 29.88
N CYS A 592 20.30 19.51 29.64
CA CYS A 592 20.23 18.43 28.65
C CYS A 592 19.23 17.35 29.09
N CYS A 593 18.46 16.82 28.14
CA CYS A 593 17.62 15.62 28.31
C CYS A 593 18.31 14.33 27.83
N CYS A 594 19.61 14.43 27.53
CA CYS A 594 20.53 13.33 27.69
C CYS A 594 20.81 13.14 29.20
#